data_AF-A0A6J2PF78-F1
#
_entry.id   AF-A0A6J2PF78-F1
#
_cell.length_a   1.000
_cell.length_b   1.000
_cell.length_c   1.000
_cell.angle_alpha   90.00
_cell.angle_beta   90.00
_cell.angle_gamma   90.00
#
_symmetry.space_group_name_H-M   'P 1'
#
loop_
_entity.id
_entity.type
_entity.pdbx_description
1 polymer ?
#
loop_
_entity_poly.entity_id
_entity_poly.type
_entity_poly.pdbx_seq_one_letter_code
_entity_poly.pdbx_strand_id
1 'polypeptide(L)'
;MEAVCEDDLCWLQLEDFRMLLIKTIEPSRITPYLRQCQVVSAEDEEQLFNDPALVIRRRKVGALLDILQRTGVKGYTAFLESLELDYPQLYSRITGKEPNRTFSILIDTAGESGLTQFLMSELSRLQRALQDEKRRRQQACSVAKEQEVWSQQQQLRDRELRKLTERVHKIREERERLSEEVKQLRDHNYSLMADINTLGQEKSHALLANRDLQIEVERLKHTVLRAESQTRLLRRRTMRPLQESRSLALPTETFFHPRLEELKEEKKEEEKEEENKEEKEESPAPHHMTFLTSVLRLRRALHRAEEQRARVRRVRVRVIITNQS
;
A
#
# COMPACT_ATOMS: atom_id res chain seq x y z
N MET A 1 28.06 -27.43 -77.41
CA MET A 1 26.82 -26.81 -76.92
C MET A 1 26.03 -27.93 -76.28
N GLU A 2 26.17 -28.08 -74.96
CA GLU A 2 25.36 -29.04 -74.20
C GLU A 2 23.90 -28.55 -74.25
N ALA A 3 23.01 -29.43 -74.69
CA ALA A 3 21.58 -29.15 -74.68
C ALA A 3 21.16 -28.97 -73.22
N VAL A 4 20.76 -27.75 -72.85
CA VAL A 4 20.11 -27.48 -71.56
C VAL A 4 18.89 -28.41 -71.50
N CYS A 5 18.85 -29.31 -70.52
CA CYS A 5 17.75 -30.24 -70.36
C CYS A 5 16.45 -29.46 -70.12
N GLU A 6 15.31 -29.93 -70.66
CA GLU A 6 14.00 -29.26 -70.48
C GLU A 6 13.68 -29.03 -68.99
N ASP A 7 14.12 -29.95 -68.12
CA ASP A 7 14.09 -29.87 -66.66
C ASP A 7 14.70 -28.57 -66.10
N ASP A 8 15.86 -28.15 -66.60
CA ASP A 8 16.55 -26.95 -66.12
C ASP A 8 15.79 -25.67 -66.49
N LEU A 9 15.08 -25.69 -67.62
CA LEU A 9 14.30 -24.55 -68.10
C LEU A 9 13.04 -24.32 -67.24
N CYS A 10 12.40 -25.39 -66.75
CA CYS A 10 11.22 -25.31 -65.89
C CYS A 10 11.56 -24.68 -64.53
N TRP A 11 12.66 -25.11 -63.91
CA TRP A 11 13.09 -24.59 -62.61
C TRP A 11 13.63 -23.16 -62.68
N LEU A 12 14.22 -22.75 -63.80
CA LEU A 12 14.67 -21.37 -64.02
C LEU A 12 13.51 -20.37 -63.87
N GLN A 13 12.32 -20.73 -64.33
CA GLN A 13 11.12 -19.89 -64.19
C GLN A 13 10.68 -19.73 -62.73
N LEU A 14 10.83 -20.77 -61.90
CA LEU A 14 10.51 -20.70 -60.47
C LEU A 14 11.56 -19.90 -59.69
N GLU A 15 12.80 -19.87 -60.16
CA GLU A 15 13.89 -19.17 -59.50
C GLU A 15 13.63 -17.66 -59.39
N ASP A 16 13.02 -17.07 -60.42
CA ASP A 16 12.56 -15.66 -60.41
C ASP A 16 11.54 -15.37 -59.29
N PHE A 17 10.80 -16.40 -58.84
CA PHE A 17 9.83 -16.31 -57.76
C PHE A 17 10.33 -16.91 -56.44
N ARG A 18 11.58 -17.38 -56.35
CA ARG A 18 12.10 -18.11 -55.19
C ARG A 18 11.90 -17.36 -53.88
N MET A 19 12.20 -16.06 -53.86
CA MET A 19 12.04 -15.23 -52.67
C MET A 19 10.57 -15.05 -52.25
N LEU A 20 9.66 -15.00 -53.23
CA LEU A 20 8.22 -14.97 -52.98
C LEU A 20 7.78 -16.28 -52.34
N LEU A 21 8.13 -17.41 -52.95
CA LEU A 21 7.85 -18.77 -52.47
C LEU A 21 8.35 -18.97 -51.03
N ILE A 22 9.62 -18.64 -50.76
CA ILE A 22 10.23 -18.74 -49.44
C ILE A 22 9.51 -17.86 -48.41
N LYS A 23 9.00 -16.70 -48.81
CA LYS A 23 8.29 -15.80 -47.89
C LYS A 23 6.89 -16.31 -47.55
N THR A 24 6.17 -16.89 -48.51
CA THR A 24 4.75 -17.20 -48.39
C THR A 24 4.45 -18.63 -47.97
N ILE A 25 5.26 -19.60 -48.38
CA ILE A 25 4.93 -21.02 -48.21
C ILE A 25 5.22 -21.51 -46.79
N GLU A 26 4.27 -22.24 -46.24
CA GLU A 26 4.46 -23.10 -45.09
C GLU A 26 4.78 -24.53 -45.57
N PRO A 27 5.98 -25.07 -45.30
CA PRO A 27 6.38 -26.38 -45.81
C PRO A 27 5.49 -27.51 -45.28
N SER A 28 5.03 -27.43 -44.03
CA SER A 28 4.14 -28.46 -43.43
C SER A 28 2.80 -28.63 -44.13
N ARG A 29 2.38 -27.67 -44.97
CA ARG A 29 1.15 -27.77 -45.76
C ARG A 29 1.35 -28.61 -47.02
N ILE A 30 2.45 -28.38 -47.75
CA ILE A 30 2.68 -28.99 -49.07
C ILE A 30 3.49 -30.28 -49.02
N THR A 31 4.38 -30.46 -48.03
CA THR A 31 5.23 -31.67 -47.93
C THR A 31 4.45 -32.99 -47.91
N PRO A 32 3.28 -33.13 -47.22
CA PRO A 32 2.52 -34.38 -47.24
C PRO A 32 2.07 -34.80 -48.64
N TYR A 33 1.67 -33.84 -49.48
CA TYR A 33 1.29 -34.09 -50.87
C TYR A 33 2.50 -34.49 -51.72
N LEU A 34 3.61 -33.76 -51.58
CA LEU A 34 4.85 -34.02 -52.31
C LEU A 34 5.45 -35.40 -51.97
N ARG A 35 5.32 -35.83 -50.72
CA ARG A 35 5.68 -37.18 -50.28
C ARG A 35 4.81 -38.24 -50.94
N GLN A 36 3.51 -38.01 -51.03
CA GLN A 36 2.58 -38.92 -51.71
C GLN A 36 2.89 -39.05 -53.21
N CYS A 37 3.35 -37.96 -53.83
CA CYS A 37 3.84 -37.92 -55.22
C CYS A 37 5.23 -38.54 -55.41
N GLN A 38 5.87 -39.03 -54.34
CA GLN A 38 7.23 -39.59 -54.37
C GLN A 38 8.28 -38.65 -54.99
N VAL A 39 8.15 -37.34 -54.75
CA VAL A 39 9.17 -36.33 -55.09
C VAL A 39 9.93 -35.83 -53.86
N VAL A 40 9.49 -36.26 -52.68
CA VAL A 40 10.16 -36.08 -51.39
C VAL A 40 10.12 -37.43 -50.68
N SER A 41 11.26 -37.96 -50.25
CA SER A 41 11.31 -39.22 -49.52
C SER A 41 10.89 -39.04 -48.04
N ALA A 42 10.63 -40.15 -47.34
CA ALA A 42 10.36 -40.11 -45.90
C ALA A 42 11.56 -39.58 -45.11
N GLU A 43 12.78 -39.88 -45.57
CA GLU A 43 14.03 -39.39 -44.98
C GLU A 43 14.19 -37.88 -45.20
N ASP A 44 13.89 -37.40 -46.41
CA ASP A 44 13.89 -35.97 -46.73
C ASP A 44 12.89 -35.19 -45.88
N GLU A 45 11.69 -35.72 -45.66
CA GLU A 45 10.67 -35.11 -44.81
C GLU A 45 11.15 -35.05 -43.35
N GLU A 46 11.70 -36.14 -42.82
CA GLU A 46 12.21 -36.19 -41.45
C GLU A 46 13.34 -35.18 -41.26
N GLN A 47 14.30 -35.14 -42.20
CA GLN A 47 15.39 -34.16 -42.18
C GLN A 47 14.86 -32.74 -42.27
N LEU A 48 13.90 -32.46 -43.16
CA LEU A 48 13.32 -31.12 -43.33
C LEU A 48 12.67 -30.57 -42.05
N PHE A 49 12.01 -31.43 -41.26
CA PHE A 49 11.30 -30.99 -40.07
C PHE A 49 12.11 -31.08 -38.77
N ASN A 50 13.04 -32.03 -38.66
CA ASN A 50 13.78 -32.32 -37.43
C ASN A 50 15.24 -31.84 -37.42
N ASP A 51 15.80 -31.39 -38.55
CA ASP A 51 17.17 -30.87 -38.60
C ASP A 51 17.31 -29.55 -37.80
N PRO A 52 18.21 -29.50 -36.79
CA PRO A 52 18.51 -28.28 -36.02
C PRO A 52 19.02 -27.10 -36.86
N ALA A 53 19.61 -27.34 -38.04
CA ALA A 53 20.06 -26.30 -38.95
C ALA A 53 18.89 -25.58 -39.67
N LEU A 54 17.72 -26.23 -39.72
CA LEU A 54 16.53 -25.80 -40.45
C LEU A 54 15.41 -25.29 -39.53
N VAL A 55 15.70 -24.78 -38.33
CA VAL A 55 14.66 -24.25 -37.42
C VAL A 55 13.81 -23.13 -38.05
N ILE A 56 14.42 -22.32 -38.93
CA ILE A 56 13.76 -21.18 -39.56
C ILE A 56 12.90 -21.66 -40.74
N ARG A 57 11.58 -21.39 -40.72
CA ARG A 57 10.62 -21.71 -41.79
C ARG A 57 11.14 -21.37 -43.19
N ARG A 58 11.71 -20.18 -43.39
CA ARG A 58 12.26 -19.75 -44.68
C ARG A 58 13.37 -20.66 -45.19
N ARG A 59 14.25 -21.13 -44.29
CA ARG A 59 15.32 -22.08 -44.64
C ARG A 59 14.75 -23.45 -44.99
N LYS A 60 13.71 -23.91 -44.29
CA LYS A 60 12.97 -25.13 -44.66
C LYS A 60 12.41 -25.05 -46.07
N VAL A 61 11.74 -23.95 -46.44
CA VAL A 61 11.21 -23.80 -47.81
C VAL A 61 12.32 -23.81 -48.84
N GLY A 62 13.44 -23.11 -48.59
CA GLY A 62 14.60 -23.14 -49.49
C GLY A 62 15.13 -24.57 -49.69
N ALA A 63 15.37 -25.30 -48.59
CA ALA A 63 15.83 -26.69 -48.66
C ALA A 63 14.84 -27.62 -49.37
N LEU A 64 13.53 -27.42 -49.15
CA LEU A 64 12.49 -28.17 -49.84
C LEU A 64 12.51 -27.92 -51.36
N LEU A 65 12.68 -26.67 -51.79
CA LEU A 65 12.82 -26.35 -53.23
C LEU A 65 14.06 -27.01 -53.82
N ASP A 66 15.17 -27.03 -53.08
CA ASP A 66 16.42 -27.67 -53.52
C ASP A 66 16.29 -29.20 -53.63
N ILE A 67 15.51 -29.83 -52.75
CA ILE A 67 15.18 -31.26 -52.84
C ILE A 67 14.34 -31.53 -54.10
N LEU A 68 13.28 -30.74 -54.31
CA LEU A 68 12.38 -30.91 -55.45
C LEU A 68 13.09 -30.71 -56.79
N GLN A 69 14.04 -29.76 -56.86
CA GLN A 69 14.83 -29.52 -58.06
C GLN A 69 15.60 -30.76 -58.51
N ARG A 70 16.09 -31.60 -57.57
CA ARG A 70 16.79 -32.86 -57.89
C ARG A 70 15.89 -33.92 -58.52
N THR A 71 14.57 -33.74 -58.42
CA THR A 71 13.58 -34.67 -58.99
C THR A 71 13.05 -34.23 -60.37
N GLY A 72 13.66 -33.20 -60.97
CA GLY A 72 13.42 -32.81 -62.35
C GLY A 72 12.01 -32.29 -62.63
N VAL A 73 11.49 -32.55 -63.83
CA VAL A 73 10.13 -32.16 -64.25
C VAL A 73 9.02 -32.76 -63.36
N LYS A 74 9.24 -33.96 -62.81
CA LYS A 74 8.29 -34.58 -61.87
C LYS A 74 8.13 -33.73 -60.61
N GLY A 75 9.25 -33.29 -60.02
CA GLY A 75 9.26 -32.39 -58.86
C GLY A 75 8.60 -31.06 -59.15
N TYR A 76 8.92 -30.47 -60.31
CA TYR A 76 8.33 -29.21 -60.76
C TYR A 76 6.81 -29.30 -60.86
N THR A 77 6.32 -30.35 -61.52
CA THR A 77 4.88 -30.56 -61.74
C THR A 77 4.16 -30.83 -60.43
N ALA A 78 4.67 -31.74 -59.58
CA ALA A 78 4.10 -32.01 -58.27
C ALA A 78 4.11 -30.77 -57.36
N PHE A 79 5.14 -29.92 -57.45
CA PHE A 79 5.19 -28.66 -56.74
C PHE A 79 4.08 -27.71 -57.18
N LEU A 80 3.90 -27.52 -58.48
CA LEU A 80 2.81 -26.69 -59.01
C LEU A 80 1.43 -27.23 -58.61
N GLU A 81 1.21 -28.54 -58.67
CA GLU A 81 -0.04 -29.17 -58.20
C GLU A 81 -0.28 -28.89 -56.71
N SER A 82 0.77 -28.96 -55.87
CA SER A 82 0.67 -28.60 -54.46
C SER A 82 0.29 -27.13 -54.24
N LEU A 83 0.74 -26.22 -55.10
CA LEU A 83 0.39 -24.80 -55.05
C LEU A 83 -1.06 -24.56 -55.48
N GLU A 84 -1.57 -25.27 -56.48
CA GLU A 84 -2.98 -25.18 -56.88
C GLU A 84 -3.93 -25.56 -55.74
N LEU A 85 -3.52 -26.52 -54.90
CA LEU A 85 -4.29 -26.99 -53.76
C LEU A 85 -4.25 -26.02 -52.58
N ASP A 86 -3.04 -25.67 -52.12
CA ASP A 86 -2.87 -24.94 -50.85
C ASP A 86 -2.69 -23.44 -50.99
N TYR A 87 -2.24 -22.96 -52.16
CA TYR A 87 -1.90 -21.57 -52.43
C TYR A 87 -2.35 -21.11 -53.84
N PRO A 88 -3.66 -21.17 -54.16
CA PRO A 88 -4.17 -20.91 -55.51
C PRO A 88 -3.76 -19.52 -56.06
N GLN A 89 -3.71 -18.51 -55.20
CA GLN A 89 -3.29 -17.15 -55.56
C GLN A 89 -1.79 -17.07 -55.90
N LEU A 90 -0.97 -17.88 -55.24
CA LEU A 90 0.47 -17.95 -55.50
C LEU A 90 0.74 -18.68 -56.81
N TYR A 91 0.01 -19.78 -57.07
CA TYR A 91 0.06 -20.49 -58.33
C TYR A 91 -0.25 -19.56 -59.51
N SER A 92 -1.39 -18.87 -59.49
CA SER A 92 -1.80 -17.98 -60.59
C SER A 92 -0.81 -16.84 -60.82
N ARG A 93 -0.15 -16.37 -59.77
CA ARG A 93 0.87 -15.32 -59.89
C ARG A 93 2.15 -15.81 -60.57
N ILE A 94 2.51 -17.08 -60.39
CA ILE A 94 3.73 -17.67 -60.95
C ILE A 94 3.51 -18.14 -62.37
N THR A 95 2.40 -18.85 -62.62
CA THR A 95 2.14 -19.50 -63.91
C THR A 95 1.29 -18.66 -64.86
N GLY A 96 0.60 -17.63 -64.35
CA GLY A 96 -0.37 -16.84 -65.12
C GLY A 96 -1.66 -17.61 -65.46
N LYS A 97 -1.86 -18.81 -64.90
CA LYS A 97 -3.01 -19.69 -65.20
C LYS A 97 -3.97 -19.77 -64.02
N GLU A 98 -5.22 -20.14 -64.28
CA GLU A 98 -6.18 -20.48 -63.24
C GLU A 98 -5.85 -21.86 -62.62
N PRO A 99 -5.99 -22.02 -61.30
CA PRO A 99 -5.69 -23.27 -60.61
C PRO A 99 -6.81 -24.29 -60.88
N ASN A 100 -6.47 -25.40 -61.52
CA ASN A 100 -7.43 -26.44 -61.89
C ASN A 100 -7.47 -27.61 -60.91
N ARG A 101 -6.58 -27.62 -59.91
CA ARG A 101 -6.41 -28.65 -58.87
C ARG A 101 -6.21 -30.02 -59.48
N THR A 102 -5.23 -30.11 -60.37
CA THR A 102 -4.85 -31.39 -60.99
C THR A 102 -4.03 -32.24 -60.02
N PHE A 103 -4.13 -33.56 -60.20
CA PHE A 103 -3.44 -34.57 -59.40
C PHE A 103 -2.69 -35.55 -60.31
N SER A 104 -2.15 -35.07 -61.42
CA SER A 104 -1.55 -35.90 -62.47
C SER A 104 -0.39 -36.74 -61.93
N ILE A 105 0.50 -36.17 -61.12
CA ILE A 105 1.64 -36.90 -60.56
C ILE A 105 1.17 -37.90 -59.50
N LEU A 106 0.19 -37.53 -58.68
CA LEU A 106 -0.35 -38.43 -57.67
C LEU A 106 -1.10 -39.62 -58.30
N ILE A 107 -1.87 -39.39 -59.37
CA ILE A 107 -2.56 -40.45 -60.10
C ILE A 107 -1.55 -41.36 -60.82
N ASP A 108 -0.51 -40.79 -61.44
CA ASP A 108 0.54 -41.57 -62.10
C ASP A 108 1.32 -42.46 -61.10
N THR A 109 1.59 -41.94 -59.90
CA THR A 109 2.38 -42.65 -58.88
C THR A 109 1.56 -43.64 -58.04
N ALA A 110 0.33 -43.30 -57.67
CA ALA A 110 -0.48 -44.05 -56.71
C ALA A 110 -1.83 -44.54 -57.26
N GLY A 111 -2.18 -44.19 -58.51
CA GLY A 111 -3.46 -44.49 -59.12
C GLY A 111 -4.63 -43.67 -58.54
N GLU A 112 -5.81 -43.82 -59.15
CA GLU A 112 -7.05 -43.17 -58.70
C GLU A 112 -7.48 -43.62 -57.29
N SER A 113 -7.20 -44.88 -56.94
CA SER A 113 -7.43 -45.43 -55.61
C SER A 113 -6.52 -44.76 -54.56
N GLY A 114 -5.25 -44.50 -54.91
CA GLY A 114 -4.31 -43.76 -54.07
C GLY A 114 -4.74 -42.30 -53.85
N LEU A 115 -5.22 -41.63 -54.90
CA LEU A 115 -5.80 -40.28 -54.78
C LEU A 115 -7.02 -40.27 -53.84
N THR A 116 -7.92 -41.24 -53.99
CA THR A 116 -9.11 -41.36 -53.14
C THR A 116 -8.73 -41.56 -51.67
N GLN A 117 -7.75 -42.43 -51.40
CA GLN A 117 -7.24 -42.67 -50.05
C GLN A 117 -6.60 -41.41 -49.45
N PHE A 118 -5.80 -40.68 -50.25
CA PHE A 118 -5.21 -39.42 -49.83
C PHE A 118 -6.28 -38.41 -49.43
N LEU A 119 -7.27 -38.16 -50.29
CA LEU A 119 -8.35 -37.22 -50.01
C LEU A 119 -9.19 -37.62 -48.79
N MET A 120 -9.48 -38.90 -48.60
CA MET A 120 -10.19 -39.39 -47.41
C MET A 120 -9.38 -39.19 -46.12
N SER A 121 -8.05 -39.37 -46.18
CA SER A 121 -7.17 -39.12 -45.04
C SER A 121 -7.12 -37.63 -44.68
N GLU A 122 -7.10 -36.75 -45.69
CA GLU A 122 -7.12 -35.30 -45.53
C GLU A 122 -8.45 -34.79 -44.98
N LEU A 123 -9.58 -35.29 -45.49
CA LEU A 123 -10.89 -34.99 -44.91
C LEU A 123 -10.97 -35.41 -43.44
N SER A 124 -10.48 -36.59 -43.11
CA SER A 124 -10.44 -37.09 -41.72
C SER A 124 -9.50 -36.26 -40.83
N ARG A 125 -8.39 -35.76 -41.37
CA ARG A 125 -7.46 -34.84 -40.68
C ARG A 125 -8.11 -33.49 -40.39
N LEU A 126 -8.74 -32.88 -41.40
CA LEU A 126 -9.43 -31.60 -41.26
C LEU A 126 -10.62 -31.69 -40.32
N GLN A 127 -11.38 -32.79 -40.35
CA GLN A 127 -12.49 -33.01 -39.43
C GLN A 127 -12.02 -33.10 -37.97
N ARG A 128 -10.90 -33.79 -37.70
CA ARG A 128 -10.29 -33.83 -36.36
C ARG A 128 -9.79 -32.45 -35.94
N ALA A 129 -9.07 -31.74 -36.80
CA ALA A 129 -8.58 -30.40 -36.51
C ALA A 129 -9.73 -29.43 -36.17
N LEU A 130 -10.86 -29.51 -36.88
CA LEU A 130 -12.05 -28.72 -36.59
C LEU A 130 -12.66 -29.04 -35.22
N GLN A 131 -12.71 -30.33 -34.84
CA GLN A 131 -13.23 -30.74 -33.53
C GLN A 131 -12.30 -30.30 -32.39
N ASP A 132 -10.99 -30.44 -32.58
CA ASP A 132 -9.99 -29.97 -31.62
C ASP A 132 -10.07 -28.45 -31.44
N GLU A 133 -10.22 -27.70 -32.52
CA GLU A 133 -10.36 -26.24 -32.46
C GLU A 133 -11.65 -25.82 -31.74
N LYS A 134 -12.77 -26.53 -31.99
CA LYS A 134 -14.02 -26.31 -31.22
C LYS A 134 -13.82 -26.57 -29.73
N ARG A 135 -13.12 -27.65 -29.36
CA ARG A 135 -12.83 -27.99 -27.96
C ARG A 135 -11.93 -26.94 -27.30
N ARG A 136 -10.85 -26.52 -27.98
CA ARG A 136 -9.96 -25.44 -27.51
C ARG A 136 -10.72 -24.14 -27.30
N ARG A 137 -11.59 -23.76 -28.24
CA ARG A 137 -12.43 -22.57 -28.11
C ARG A 137 -13.36 -22.64 -26.91
N GLN A 138 -14.00 -23.80 -26.67
CA GLN A 138 -14.85 -24.00 -25.50
C GLN A 138 -14.07 -23.86 -24.19
N GLN A 139 -12.87 -24.46 -24.10
CA GLN A 139 -11.99 -24.33 -22.94
C GLN A 139 -11.53 -22.90 -22.71
N ALA A 140 -11.13 -22.19 -23.78
CA ALA A 140 -10.76 -20.79 -23.69
C ALA A 140 -11.93 -19.92 -23.18
N CYS A 141 -13.16 -20.19 -23.65
CA CYS A 141 -14.35 -19.51 -23.15
C CYS A 141 -14.66 -19.83 -21.68
N SER A 142 -14.44 -21.06 -21.20
CA SER A 142 -14.66 -21.39 -19.79
C SER A 142 -13.64 -20.69 -18.89
N VAL A 143 -12.36 -20.72 -19.25
CA VAL A 143 -11.29 -20.03 -18.52
C VAL A 143 -11.52 -18.52 -18.51
N ALA A 144 -11.94 -17.92 -19.63
CA ALA A 144 -12.25 -16.49 -19.68
C ALA A 144 -13.38 -16.11 -18.73
N LYS A 145 -14.44 -16.92 -18.65
CA LYS A 145 -15.55 -16.70 -17.70
C LYS A 145 -15.10 -16.81 -16.24
N GLU A 146 -14.31 -17.82 -15.92
CA GLU A 146 -13.75 -17.99 -14.57
C GLU A 146 -12.85 -16.80 -14.18
N GLN A 147 -12.02 -16.34 -15.12
CA GLN A 147 -11.16 -15.19 -14.93
C GLN A 147 -11.96 -13.90 -14.73
N GLU A 148 -13.07 -13.73 -15.45
CA GLU A 148 -13.96 -12.58 -15.28
C GLU A 148 -14.60 -12.56 -13.89
N VAL A 149 -15.11 -13.70 -13.42
CA VAL A 149 -15.68 -13.83 -12.07
C VAL A 149 -14.61 -13.53 -11.00
N TRP A 150 -13.41 -14.07 -11.16
CA TRP A 150 -12.30 -13.82 -10.23
C TRP A 150 -11.92 -12.33 -10.21
N SER A 151 -11.84 -11.69 -11.37
CA SER A 151 -11.56 -10.26 -11.50
C SER A 151 -12.63 -9.40 -10.80
N GLN A 152 -13.91 -9.71 -11.00
CA GLN A 152 -15.01 -9.01 -10.32
C GLN A 152 -14.91 -9.15 -8.80
N GLN A 153 -14.63 -10.36 -8.30
CA GLN A 153 -14.45 -10.60 -6.87
C GLN A 153 -13.26 -9.81 -6.31
N GLN A 154 -12.13 -9.79 -7.03
CA GLN A 154 -10.95 -9.04 -6.64
C GLN A 154 -11.24 -7.53 -6.57
N GLN A 155 -11.95 -6.97 -7.55
CA GLN A 155 -12.35 -5.56 -7.53
C GLN A 155 -13.21 -5.19 -6.32
N LEU A 156 -14.10 -6.10 -5.87
CA LEU A 156 -14.89 -5.88 -4.66
C LEU A 156 -13.99 -5.86 -3.42
N ARG A 157 -13.03 -6.78 -3.31
CA ARG A 157 -12.03 -6.77 -2.23
C ARG A 157 -11.19 -5.51 -2.22
N ASP A 158 -10.75 -5.04 -3.38
CA ASP A 158 -9.96 -3.82 -3.48
C ASP A 158 -10.78 -2.57 -3.11
N ARG A 159 -12.09 -2.55 -3.39
CA ARG A 159 -12.99 -1.49 -2.93
C ARG A 159 -13.15 -1.51 -1.41
N GLU A 160 -13.31 -2.68 -0.80
CA GLU A 160 -13.39 -2.84 0.65
C GLU A 160 -12.09 -2.40 1.33
N LEU A 161 -10.94 -2.85 0.81
CA LEU A 161 -9.62 -2.50 1.32
C LEU A 161 -9.35 -1.00 1.24
N ARG A 162 -9.73 -0.34 0.12
CA ARG A 162 -9.62 1.13 0.00
C ARG A 162 -10.41 1.86 1.08
N LYS A 163 -11.68 1.49 1.29
CA LYS A 163 -12.52 2.09 2.35
C LYS A 163 -11.92 1.90 3.74
N LEU A 164 -11.36 0.73 4.03
CA LEU A 164 -10.70 0.47 5.31
C LEU A 164 -9.41 1.29 5.45
N THR A 165 -8.63 1.42 4.38
CA THR A 165 -7.39 2.21 4.37
C THR A 165 -7.68 3.69 4.61
N GLU A 166 -8.69 4.25 3.95
CA GLU A 166 -9.15 5.63 4.16
C GLU A 166 -9.61 5.88 5.61
N ARG A 167 -10.36 4.93 6.19
CA ARG A 167 -10.77 5.02 7.61
C ARG A 167 -9.58 5.03 8.55
N VAL A 168 -8.60 4.16 8.32
CA VAL A 168 -7.37 4.11 9.11
C VAL A 168 -6.58 5.40 8.96
N HIS A 169 -6.52 5.97 7.76
CA HIS A 169 -5.83 7.24 7.52
C HIS A 169 -6.46 8.39 8.31
N LYS A 170 -7.79 8.53 8.28
CA LYS A 170 -8.52 9.55 9.06
C LYS A 170 -8.24 9.45 10.56
N ILE A 171 -8.28 8.24 11.11
CA ILE A 171 -7.98 8.02 12.54
C ILE A 171 -6.53 8.41 12.87
N ARG A 172 -5.58 8.18 11.94
CA ARG A 172 -4.18 8.60 12.13
C ARG A 172 -4.06 10.13 12.14
N GLU A 173 -4.71 10.81 11.20
CA GLU A 173 -4.73 12.28 11.14
C GLU A 173 -5.33 12.88 12.43
N GLU A 174 -6.46 12.34 12.91
CA GLU A 174 -7.06 12.77 14.19
C GLU A 174 -6.12 12.54 15.37
N ARG A 175 -5.45 11.38 15.42
CA ARG A 175 -4.47 11.05 16.46
C ARG A 175 -3.26 11.98 16.41
N GLU A 176 -2.80 12.35 15.23
CA GLU A 176 -1.71 13.32 15.04
C GLU A 176 -2.13 14.71 15.50
N ARG A 177 -3.31 15.19 15.11
CA ARG A 177 -3.87 16.47 15.57
C ARG A 177 -3.98 16.54 17.09
N LEU A 178 -4.56 15.51 17.72
CA LEU A 178 -4.67 15.45 19.19
C LEU A 178 -3.30 15.38 19.87
N SER A 179 -2.32 14.72 19.24
CA SER A 179 -0.95 14.68 19.77
C SER A 179 -0.29 16.07 19.74
N GLU A 180 -0.56 16.87 18.72
CA GLU A 180 -0.09 18.25 18.62
C GLU A 180 -0.78 19.15 19.65
N GLU A 181 -2.10 19.03 19.82
CA GLU A 181 -2.85 19.76 20.85
C GLU A 181 -2.30 19.47 22.26
N VAL A 182 -2.02 18.20 22.58
CA VAL A 182 -1.39 17.81 23.87
C VAL A 182 -0.01 18.43 24.05
N LYS A 183 0.78 18.52 22.97
CA LYS A 183 2.10 19.16 23.01
C LYS A 183 1.95 20.66 23.29
N GLN A 184 1.05 21.35 22.59
CA GLN A 184 0.79 22.78 22.78
C GLN A 184 0.31 23.09 24.21
N LEU A 185 -0.60 22.27 24.76
CA LEU A 185 -1.07 22.43 26.13
C LEU A 185 0.05 22.22 27.15
N ARG A 186 0.96 21.27 26.90
CA ARG A 186 2.13 21.05 27.75
C ARG A 186 3.08 22.24 27.72
N ASP A 187 3.36 22.77 26.53
CA ASP A 187 4.23 23.94 26.35
C ASP A 187 3.62 25.18 27.04
N HIS A 188 2.30 25.38 26.93
CA HIS A 188 1.59 26.43 27.63
C HIS A 188 1.63 26.25 29.16
N ASN A 189 1.47 25.02 29.66
CA ASN A 189 1.57 24.72 31.08
C ASN A 189 2.97 25.03 31.64
N TYR A 190 4.04 24.70 30.89
CA TYR A 190 5.40 25.08 31.27
C TYR A 190 5.61 26.59 31.27
N SER A 191 5.01 27.33 30.32
CA SER A 191 5.03 28.80 30.32
C SER A 191 4.38 29.37 31.58
N LEU A 192 3.18 28.89 31.92
CA LEU A 192 2.47 29.34 33.13
C LEU A 192 3.25 29.00 34.40
N MET A 193 3.90 27.83 34.46
CA MET A 193 4.75 27.46 35.59
C MET A 193 5.96 28.40 35.70
N ALA A 194 6.56 28.81 34.58
CA ALA A 194 7.63 29.80 34.56
C ALA A 194 7.12 31.16 35.08
N ASP A 195 5.95 31.62 34.62
CA ASP A 195 5.34 32.89 35.06
C ASP A 195 4.98 32.88 36.55
N ILE A 196 4.47 31.76 37.07
CA ILE A 196 4.20 31.61 38.52
C ILE A 196 5.50 31.68 39.32
N ASN A 197 6.58 31.06 38.82
CA ASN A 197 7.88 31.10 39.49
C ASN A 197 8.47 32.51 39.49
N THR A 198 8.39 33.26 38.39
CA THR A 198 8.87 34.66 38.32
C THR A 198 8.06 35.56 39.25
N LEU A 199 6.73 35.48 39.23
CA LEU A 199 5.88 36.23 40.17
C LEU A 199 6.15 35.84 41.63
N GLY A 200 6.44 34.58 41.91
CA GLY A 200 6.84 34.11 43.24
C GLY A 200 8.17 34.71 43.72
N GLN A 201 9.14 34.85 42.81
CA GLN A 201 10.41 35.52 43.09
C GLN A 201 10.21 37.02 43.32
N GLU A 202 9.42 37.69 42.49
CA GLU A 202 9.09 39.12 42.65
C GLU A 202 8.36 39.39 43.97
N LYS A 203 7.38 38.54 44.34
CA LYS A 203 6.69 38.60 45.63
C LYS A 203 7.70 38.47 46.79
N SER A 204 8.60 37.49 46.71
CA SER A 204 9.62 37.28 47.75
C SER A 204 10.56 38.49 47.88
N HIS A 205 10.96 39.08 46.75
CA HIS A 205 11.77 40.31 46.72
C HIS A 205 11.03 41.50 47.35
N ALA A 206 9.74 41.69 47.01
CA ALA A 206 8.93 42.75 47.59
C ALA A 206 8.74 42.57 49.11
N LEU A 207 8.58 41.33 49.59
CA LEU A 207 8.49 41.02 51.01
C LEU A 207 9.80 41.34 51.76
N LEU A 208 10.95 40.99 51.17
CA LEU A 208 12.26 41.35 51.75
C LEU A 208 12.43 42.87 51.82
N ALA A 209 12.13 43.59 50.75
CA ALA A 209 12.18 45.05 50.73
C ALA A 209 11.22 45.69 51.76
N ASN A 210 10.02 45.12 51.95
CA ASN A 210 9.09 45.57 52.98
C ASN A 210 9.69 45.36 54.39
N ARG A 211 10.32 44.20 54.62
CA ARG A 211 10.98 43.91 55.89
C ARG A 211 12.12 44.87 56.19
N ASP A 212 12.94 45.20 55.18
CA ASP A 212 14.02 46.18 55.32
C ASP A 212 13.47 47.57 55.66
N LEU A 213 12.39 48.01 55.01
CA LEU A 213 11.71 49.26 55.33
C LEU A 213 11.13 49.27 56.76
N GLN A 214 10.54 48.16 57.22
CA GLN A 214 10.07 48.04 58.60
C GLN A 214 11.22 48.22 59.61
N ILE A 215 12.37 47.59 59.35
CA ILE A 215 13.56 47.71 60.19
C ILE A 215 14.03 49.18 60.22
N GLU A 216 14.06 49.87 59.08
CA GLU A 216 14.44 51.27 59.01
C GLU A 216 13.44 52.19 59.75
N VAL A 217 12.13 51.93 59.62
CA VAL A 217 11.08 52.64 60.38
C VAL A 217 11.30 52.49 61.88
N GLU A 218 11.55 51.27 62.37
CA GLU A 218 11.85 51.07 63.79
C GLU A 218 13.13 51.79 64.20
N ARG A 219 14.19 51.75 63.40
CA ARG A 219 15.43 52.49 63.65
C ARG A 219 15.20 53.99 63.77
N LEU A 220 14.38 54.56 62.88
CA LEU A 220 14.01 55.97 62.88
C LEU A 220 13.15 56.32 64.10
N LYS A 221 12.15 55.50 64.46
CA LYS A 221 11.36 55.68 65.70
C LYS A 221 12.25 55.75 66.93
N HIS A 222 13.21 54.83 67.08
CA HIS A 222 14.17 54.86 68.19
C HIS A 222 15.03 56.13 68.17
N THR A 223 15.42 56.59 66.99
CA THR A 223 16.21 57.83 66.84
C THR A 223 15.40 59.07 67.22
N VAL A 224 14.14 59.15 66.80
CA VAL A 224 13.20 60.21 67.21
C VAL A 224 12.97 60.19 68.71
N LEU A 225 12.67 59.03 69.31
CA LEU A 225 12.50 58.88 70.76
C LEU A 225 13.74 59.36 71.53
N ARG A 226 14.95 59.03 71.06
CA ARG A 226 16.20 59.54 71.64
C ARG A 226 16.28 61.07 71.53
N ALA A 227 16.06 61.63 70.36
CA ALA A 227 16.11 63.08 70.14
C ALA A 227 15.05 63.83 70.99
N GLU A 228 13.83 63.28 71.10
CA GLU A 228 12.77 63.80 71.96
C GLU A 228 13.18 63.75 73.44
N SER A 229 13.77 62.64 73.90
CA SER A 229 14.25 62.52 75.28
C SER A 229 15.35 63.52 75.61
N GLN A 230 16.29 63.75 74.68
CA GLN A 230 17.33 64.77 74.79
C GLN A 230 16.74 66.17 74.80
N THR A 231 15.75 66.44 73.94
CA THR A 231 15.02 67.73 73.91
C THR A 231 14.26 67.96 75.21
N ARG A 232 13.61 66.94 75.76
CA ARG A 232 12.94 66.98 77.08
C ARG A 232 13.94 67.23 78.21
N LEU A 233 15.10 66.60 78.18
CA LEU A 233 16.18 66.81 79.15
C LEU A 233 16.75 68.23 79.07
N LEU A 234 16.98 68.74 77.86
CA LEU A 234 17.39 70.12 77.64
C LEU A 234 16.32 71.08 78.16
N ARG A 235 15.03 70.91 77.80
CA ARG A 235 13.92 71.69 78.39
C ARG A 235 13.92 71.64 79.92
N ARG A 236 14.09 70.47 80.54
CA ARG A 236 14.18 70.34 82.01
C ARG A 236 15.40 71.05 82.61
N ARG A 237 16.53 71.08 81.90
CA ARG A 237 17.74 71.81 82.30
C ARG A 237 17.58 73.32 82.14
N THR A 238 16.89 73.78 81.09
CA THR A 238 16.57 75.20 80.87
C THR A 238 15.49 75.70 81.86
N MET A 239 14.67 74.82 82.44
CA MET A 239 13.57 75.15 83.38
C MET A 239 13.91 75.07 84.88
N ARG A 240 15.19 75.02 85.28
CA ARG A 240 15.59 75.37 86.66
C ARG A 240 16.28 76.74 86.61
N PRO A 241 15.59 77.84 86.97
CA PRO A 241 14.87 77.97 88.23
C PRO A 241 13.38 78.36 88.06
N LEU A 242 12.49 77.58 88.69
CA LEU A 242 11.31 77.99 89.48
C LEU A 242 10.39 76.77 89.62
N GLN A 243 10.50 76.04 90.72
CA GLN A 243 9.39 75.19 91.17
C GLN A 243 9.40 75.02 92.69
N GLU A 244 8.54 75.79 93.35
CA GLU A 244 7.85 75.44 94.60
C GLU A 244 6.44 76.05 94.42
N SER A 245 5.35 75.30 94.24
CA SER A 245 4.73 74.38 95.21
C SER A 245 3.69 73.50 94.46
N ARG A 246 3.71 72.16 94.54
CA ARG A 246 3.04 71.29 95.54
C ARG A 246 1.50 71.32 95.39
N SER A 247 0.88 70.45 94.56
CA SER A 247 0.49 69.03 94.75
C SER A 247 -0.54 68.75 95.85
N LEU A 248 -1.77 68.41 95.43
CA LEU A 248 -2.78 67.52 96.04
C LEU A 248 -3.80 67.24 94.91
N ALA A 249 -4.49 66.12 94.67
CA ALA A 249 -4.47 64.71 95.08
C ALA A 249 -5.50 64.02 94.13
N LEU A 250 -5.22 62.81 93.66
CA LEU A 250 -6.08 61.91 92.85
C LEU A 250 -7.11 61.19 93.76
N PRO A 251 -8.25 60.65 93.27
CA PRO A 251 -8.20 59.32 92.64
C PRO A 251 -9.24 58.96 91.54
N THR A 252 -8.75 58.12 90.62
CA THR A 252 -9.37 56.95 89.96
C THR A 252 -10.78 57.05 89.37
N GLU A 253 -10.85 56.97 88.04
CA GLU A 253 -11.85 56.16 87.33
C GLU A 253 -11.17 55.45 86.15
N THR A 254 -11.39 54.15 86.13
CA THR A 254 -11.06 53.16 85.11
C THR A 254 -11.57 53.54 83.73
N PHE A 255 -10.80 53.26 82.67
CA PHE A 255 -11.23 52.55 81.44
C PHE A 255 -10.02 52.45 80.48
N PHE A 256 -9.43 51.26 80.44
CA PHE A 256 -8.57 50.83 79.34
C PHE A 256 -9.46 50.56 78.11
N HIS A 257 -9.16 51.20 76.98
CA HIS A 257 -9.36 50.64 75.64
C HIS A 257 -8.55 51.45 74.60
N PRO A 258 -7.37 50.98 74.18
CA PRO A 258 -7.01 51.00 72.77
C PRO A 258 -7.76 49.84 72.13
N ARG A 259 -8.66 50.17 71.21
CA ARG A 259 -9.33 49.20 70.36
C ARG A 259 -8.26 48.49 69.54
N LEU A 260 -8.03 47.22 69.88
CA LEU A 260 -7.38 46.27 69.00
C LEU A 260 -8.22 46.18 67.72
N GLU A 261 -7.73 46.82 66.66
CA GLU A 261 -8.15 46.55 65.28
C GLU A 261 -7.04 45.84 64.48
N GLU A 262 -5.99 45.34 65.15
CA GLU A 262 -4.90 44.55 64.53
C GLU A 262 -4.95 43.04 64.85
N LEU A 263 -6.04 42.53 65.44
CA LEU A 263 -6.25 41.08 65.67
C LEU A 263 -7.55 40.53 65.04
N LYS A 264 -8.09 41.23 64.03
CA LYS A 264 -9.25 40.79 63.23
C LYS A 264 -8.95 40.53 61.75
N GLU A 265 -7.73 40.77 61.30
CA GLU A 265 -7.29 40.33 59.97
C GLU A 265 -6.70 38.91 59.99
N GLU A 266 -6.04 38.49 61.08
CA GLU A 266 -5.51 37.12 61.18
C GLU A 266 -6.60 36.04 61.33
N LYS A 267 -7.75 36.33 61.96
CA LYS A 267 -8.88 35.37 62.03
C LYS A 267 -9.75 35.30 60.76
N LYS A 268 -9.68 36.31 59.89
CA LYS A 268 -10.33 36.23 58.57
C LYS A 268 -9.46 35.54 57.52
N GLU A 269 -8.16 35.38 57.80
CA GLU A 269 -7.26 34.55 57.00
C GLU A 269 -7.29 33.08 57.46
N GLU A 270 -7.46 32.78 58.77
CA GLU A 270 -7.67 31.40 59.22
C GLU A 270 -9.04 30.82 58.80
N GLU A 271 -10.14 31.56 58.86
CA GLU A 271 -11.46 31.07 58.37
C GLU A 271 -11.49 30.92 56.83
N LYS A 272 -10.70 31.71 56.08
CA LYS A 272 -10.53 31.50 54.63
C LYS A 272 -9.54 30.40 54.28
N GLU A 273 -8.68 29.99 55.20
CA GLU A 273 -7.82 28.81 55.01
C GLU A 273 -8.50 27.50 55.43
N GLU A 274 -9.47 27.51 56.34
CA GLU A 274 -10.27 26.33 56.67
C GLU A 274 -11.38 26.05 55.63
N GLU A 275 -12.07 27.07 55.10
CA GLU A 275 -13.00 26.88 53.97
C GLU A 275 -12.30 26.43 52.68
N ASN A 276 -11.00 26.73 52.52
CA ASN A 276 -10.21 26.30 51.36
C ASN A 276 -9.43 24.98 51.61
N LYS A 277 -9.51 24.43 52.83
CA LYS A 277 -9.00 23.10 53.18
C LYS A 277 -10.10 22.03 53.20
N GLU A 278 -11.36 22.37 53.40
CA GLU A 278 -12.47 21.41 53.24
C GLU A 278 -12.84 21.11 51.78
N GLU A 279 -12.42 21.91 50.80
CA GLU A 279 -12.58 21.58 49.36
C GLU A 279 -11.37 20.86 48.73
N LYS A 280 -10.36 20.45 49.52
CA LYS A 280 -9.20 19.70 49.03
C LYS A 280 -8.86 18.47 49.88
N GLU A 281 -9.87 17.69 50.24
CA GLU A 281 -9.68 16.27 50.56
C GLU A 281 -10.62 15.34 49.77
N GLU A 282 -11.03 15.71 48.56
CA GLU A 282 -11.36 14.69 47.56
C GLU A 282 -10.06 14.12 46.98
N SER A 283 -9.57 13.07 47.62
CA SER A 283 -8.67 12.10 47.00
C SER A 283 -9.06 11.83 45.53
N PRO A 284 -8.10 11.60 44.59
CA PRO A 284 -8.36 11.43 43.16
C PRO A 284 -9.01 10.06 42.83
N ALA A 285 -9.93 9.61 43.68
CA ALA A 285 -10.55 8.29 43.66
C ALA A 285 -11.64 8.11 42.58
N PRO A 286 -12.47 9.09 42.16
CA PRO A 286 -13.57 8.80 41.24
C PRO A 286 -13.08 8.42 39.84
N HIS A 287 -12.04 9.09 39.34
CA HIS A 287 -11.52 8.90 37.99
C HIS A 287 -10.54 7.72 37.88
N HIS A 288 -9.70 7.50 38.89
CA HIS A 288 -8.79 6.35 38.89
C HIS A 288 -9.54 5.03 39.13
N MET A 289 -10.60 5.03 39.96
CA MET A 289 -11.47 3.86 40.14
C MET A 289 -12.32 3.57 38.91
N THR A 290 -12.83 4.58 38.21
CA THR A 290 -13.57 4.37 36.95
C THR A 290 -12.65 3.91 35.82
N PHE A 291 -11.41 4.40 35.74
CA PHE A 291 -10.42 3.91 34.77
C PHE A 291 -10.01 2.46 35.06
N LEU A 292 -9.64 2.12 36.29
CA LEU A 292 -9.30 0.74 36.67
C LEU A 292 -10.49 -0.22 36.50
N THR A 293 -11.71 0.21 36.81
CA THR A 293 -12.92 -0.59 36.57
C THR A 293 -13.18 -0.79 35.09
N SER A 294 -12.92 0.22 34.26
CA SER A 294 -13.03 0.14 32.80
C SER A 294 -11.97 -0.77 32.19
N VAL A 295 -10.73 -0.68 32.66
CA VAL A 295 -9.62 -1.56 32.26
C VAL A 295 -9.91 -3.01 32.65
N LEU A 296 -10.39 -3.27 33.87
CA LEU A 296 -10.76 -4.62 34.30
C LEU A 296 -11.95 -5.17 33.50
N ARG A 297 -12.94 -4.32 33.16
CA ARG A 297 -14.08 -4.70 32.31
C ARG A 297 -13.63 -5.03 30.88
N LEU A 298 -12.74 -4.22 30.30
CA LEU A 298 -12.17 -4.45 28.98
C LEU A 298 -11.30 -5.70 28.95
N ARG A 299 -10.50 -5.96 29.98
CA ARG A 299 -9.67 -7.17 30.10
C ARG A 299 -10.51 -8.44 30.18
N ARG A 300 -11.63 -8.41 30.93
CA ARG A 300 -12.60 -9.51 30.99
C ARG A 300 -13.37 -9.70 29.67
N ALA A 301 -13.61 -8.62 28.92
CA ALA A 301 -14.26 -8.70 27.61
C ALA A 301 -13.29 -9.26 26.55
N LEU A 302 -12.02 -8.85 26.58
CA LEU A 302 -10.96 -9.35 25.70
C LEU A 302 -10.75 -10.85 25.90
N HIS A 303 -10.63 -11.30 27.15
CA HIS A 303 -10.46 -12.73 27.46
C HIS A 303 -11.64 -13.58 26.94
N ARG A 304 -12.88 -13.08 27.10
CA ARG A 304 -14.08 -13.75 26.57
C ARG A 304 -14.08 -13.80 25.03
N ALA A 305 -13.65 -12.72 24.36
CA ALA A 305 -13.54 -12.69 22.91
C ALA A 305 -12.45 -13.63 22.39
N GLU A 306 -11.32 -13.74 23.11
CA GLU A 306 -10.24 -14.68 22.79
C GLU A 306 -10.66 -16.14 22.95
N GLU A 307 -11.39 -16.48 24.02
CA GLU A 307 -11.97 -17.82 24.20
C GLU A 307 -12.97 -18.17 23.09
N GLN A 308 -13.83 -17.22 22.69
CA GLN A 308 -14.75 -17.43 21.57
C GLN A 308 -13.99 -17.63 20.25
N ARG A 309 -12.94 -16.85 19.99
CA ARG A 309 -12.06 -17.05 18.82
C ARG A 309 -11.37 -18.41 18.84
N ALA A 310 -10.87 -18.86 20.00
CA ALA A 310 -10.26 -20.17 20.16
C ALA A 310 -11.28 -21.30 19.92
N ARG A 311 -12.51 -21.17 20.42
CA ARG A 311 -13.61 -22.12 20.16
C ARG A 311 -13.97 -22.17 18.68
N VAL A 312 -14.14 -21.02 18.02
CA VAL A 312 -14.43 -20.96 16.57
C VAL A 312 -13.29 -21.56 15.75
N ARG A 313 -12.03 -21.30 16.13
CA ARG A 313 -10.87 -21.95 15.49
C ARG A 313 -10.89 -23.46 15.68
N ARG A 314 -11.18 -23.97 16.88
CA ARG A 314 -11.28 -25.41 17.14
C ARG A 314 -12.42 -26.05 16.34
N VAL A 315 -13.60 -25.42 16.29
CA VAL A 315 -14.74 -25.91 15.49
C VAL A 315 -14.39 -25.91 14.00
N ARG A 316 -13.76 -24.84 13.50
CA ARG A 316 -13.33 -24.75 12.10
C ARG A 316 -12.29 -25.81 11.74
N VAL A 317 -11.31 -26.07 12.61
CA VAL A 317 -10.34 -27.15 12.43
C VAL A 317 -11.03 -28.52 12.46
N ARG A 318 -12.00 -28.73 13.35
CA ARG A 318 -12.77 -29.99 13.42
C ARG A 318 -13.58 -30.24 12.15
N VAL A 319 -14.24 -29.20 11.62
CA VAL A 319 -15.03 -29.27 10.37
C VAL A 319 -14.12 -29.55 9.16
N ILE A 320 -12.91 -28.98 9.13
CA ILE A 320 -11.95 -29.25 8.06
C ILE A 320 -11.47 -30.70 8.12
N ILE A 321 -11.21 -31.24 9.31
CA ILE A 321 -10.77 -32.63 9.49
C ILE A 321 -11.89 -33.62 9.14
N THR A 322 -13.14 -33.34 9.50
CA THR A 322 -14.29 -34.22 9.16
C THR A 322 -14.70 -34.17 7.69
N ASN A 323 -14.32 -33.13 6.93
CA ASN A 323 -14.59 -33.05 5.49
C ASN A 323 -13.45 -33.60 4.62
N GLN A 324 -12.36 -34.10 5.23
CA GLN A 324 -11.22 -34.72 4.55
C GLN A 324 -11.09 -36.23 4.85
N SER A 325 -12.00 -36.79 5.65
CA SER A 325 -12.22 -38.24 5.81
C SER A 325 -13.51 -38.61 5.09
#